data_AF-A0A1C5XTZ8-F1
#
_entry.id   AF-A0A1C5XTZ8-F1
#
_cell.length_a   1.000
_cell.length_b   1.000
_cell.length_c   1.000
_cell.angle_alpha   90.00
_cell.angle_beta   90.00
_cell.angle_gamma   90.00
#
_symmetry.space_group_name_H-M   'P 1'
#
loop_
_entity.id
_entity.type
_entity.pdbx_description
1 polymer ?
#
loop_
_entity_poly.entity_id
_entity_poly.type
_entity_poly.pdbx_seq_one_letter_code
_entity_poly.pdbx_strand_id
1 'polypeptide(L)'
;MLLKQLLRKIIYREKSSSKTYIEWLRKQGITIGEGCTIYDPKSTHIDVQNPGMLEIGNYVRITSGTTILTHDYSLSVLASVKGDIIGSVEKTTLGSNIFIGRNALILKGVKIGDNVIIGAGAVVTKNCESNSVYAGVPARKICSIESLYRKRKESELEAAKKVAIDYYEKFHEEPDEKVLREYQMLFTSRESIPESLELLMEDSGVKELCKNYYKESTPQFLNIGDFLKWCGIGKEEN
;
A
#
# COMPACT_ATOMS: atom_id res chain seq x y z
N MET A 1 -18.66 5.48 20.26
CA MET A 1 -17.37 5.59 19.53
C MET A 1 -16.27 6.25 20.35
N LEU A 2 -16.52 7.35 21.07
CA LEU A 2 -15.51 8.12 21.81
C LEU A 2 -14.80 7.33 22.94
N LEU A 3 -15.55 6.57 23.74
CA LEU A 3 -15.00 5.77 24.86
C LEU A 3 -14.00 4.70 24.38
N LYS A 4 -14.31 4.02 23.26
CA LYS A 4 -13.41 3.04 22.63
C LYS A 4 -12.10 3.69 22.12
N GLN A 5 -12.17 4.92 21.61
CA GLN A 5 -10.98 5.66 21.15
C GLN A 5 -10.11 6.11 22.34
N LEU A 6 -10.72 6.57 23.42
CA LEU A 6 -10.02 6.91 24.67
C LEU A 6 -9.32 5.69 25.27
N LEU A 7 -10.01 4.56 25.39
CA LEU A 7 -9.42 3.29 25.85
C LEU A 7 -8.26 2.82 24.94
N ARG A 8 -8.41 2.93 23.62
CA ARG A 8 -7.32 2.61 22.67
C ARG A 8 -6.09 3.49 22.86
N LYS A 9 -6.25 4.78 23.15
CA LYS A 9 -5.11 5.69 23.43
C LYS A 9 -4.40 5.32 24.73
N ILE A 10 -5.15 4.92 25.76
CA ILE A 10 -4.58 4.50 27.05
C ILE A 10 -3.78 3.20 26.89
N ILE A 11 -4.33 2.21 26.18
CA ILE A 11 -3.72 0.88 26.03
C ILE A 11 -2.54 0.91 25.04
N TYR A 12 -2.73 1.55 23.87
CA TYR A 12 -1.77 1.45 22.76
C TYR A 12 -0.89 2.68 22.58
N ARG A 13 -1.07 3.72 23.41
CA ARG A 13 -0.23 4.92 23.45
C ARG A 13 0.03 5.49 22.04
N GLU A 14 1.29 5.57 21.62
CA GLU A 14 1.71 6.06 20.32
C GLU A 14 1.17 5.23 19.15
N LYS A 15 1.03 3.91 19.32
CA LYS A 15 0.53 2.97 18.31
C LYS A 15 -1.01 2.88 18.24
N SER A 16 -1.72 3.86 18.77
CA SER A 16 -3.20 3.90 18.78
C SER A 16 -3.83 4.22 17.43
N SER A 17 -3.13 4.94 16.55
CA SER A 17 -3.53 5.22 15.17
C SER A 17 -2.30 5.50 14.29
N SER A 18 -2.47 5.45 12.96
CA SER A 18 -1.41 5.82 12.01
C SER A 18 -0.85 7.23 12.31
N LYS A 19 -1.75 8.21 12.48
CA LYS A 19 -1.40 9.60 12.77
C LYS A 19 -0.58 9.73 14.04
N THR A 20 -1.07 9.15 15.14
CA THR A 20 -0.38 9.22 16.45
C THR A 20 1.01 8.60 16.37
N TYR A 21 1.16 7.49 15.66
CA TYR A 21 2.43 6.79 15.59
C TYR A 21 3.45 7.54 14.74
N ILE A 22 3.02 8.09 13.60
CA ILE A 22 3.87 8.93 12.74
C ILE A 22 4.33 10.19 13.51
N GLU A 23 3.43 10.86 14.22
CA GLU A 23 3.78 12.01 15.06
C GLU A 23 4.80 11.64 16.15
N TRP A 24 4.65 10.47 16.76
CA TRP A 24 5.61 9.97 17.74
C TRP A 24 6.97 9.64 17.12
N LEU A 25 7.02 8.98 15.95
CA LEU A 25 8.27 8.67 15.23
C LEU A 25 9.02 9.95 14.85
N ARG A 26 8.30 10.98 14.37
CA ARG A 26 8.87 12.31 14.12
C ARG A 26 9.47 12.92 15.38
N LYS A 27 8.79 12.80 16.54
CA LYS A 27 9.33 13.25 17.84
C LYS A 27 10.57 12.47 18.29
N GLN A 28 10.74 11.21 17.87
CA GLN A 28 11.98 10.47 18.11
C GLN A 28 13.14 10.99 17.26
N GLY A 29 12.87 11.72 16.18
CA GLY A 29 13.90 12.28 15.28
C GLY A 29 13.95 11.63 13.89
N ILE A 30 12.99 10.76 13.55
CA ILE A 30 12.86 10.19 12.21
C ILE A 30 12.25 11.24 11.27
N THR A 31 12.84 11.44 10.09
CA THR A 31 12.25 12.30 9.06
C THR A 31 11.15 11.52 8.32
N ILE A 32 9.91 12.00 8.39
CA ILE A 32 8.76 11.41 7.68
C ILE A 32 7.99 12.50 6.97
N GLY A 33 7.88 12.42 5.65
CA GLY A 33 7.10 13.32 4.80
C GLY A 33 5.60 13.23 5.03
N GLU A 34 4.84 14.00 4.27
CA GLU A 34 3.39 14.12 4.40
C GLU A 34 2.63 12.99 3.68
N GLY A 35 1.38 12.76 4.08
CA GLY A 35 0.50 11.77 3.44
C GLY A 35 0.91 10.30 3.66
N CYS A 36 1.83 10.03 4.59
CA CYS A 36 2.22 8.67 4.95
C CYS A 36 1.13 7.98 5.79
N THR A 37 0.98 6.67 5.58
CA THR A 37 0.04 5.83 6.32
C THR A 37 0.71 4.55 6.79
N ILE A 38 0.66 4.30 8.11
CA ILE A 38 1.00 3.02 8.72
C ILE A 38 -0.33 2.35 9.09
N TYR A 39 -0.79 1.40 8.26
CA TYR A 39 -2.13 0.82 8.38
C TYR A 39 -2.32 0.02 9.68
N ASP A 40 -1.25 -0.56 10.22
CA ASP A 40 -1.27 -1.29 11.48
C ASP A 40 -0.03 -0.98 12.33
N PRO A 41 -0.06 0.15 13.07
CA PRO A 41 1.05 0.58 13.93
C PRO A 41 1.50 -0.48 14.95
N LYS A 42 0.59 -1.39 15.33
CA LYS A 42 0.84 -2.39 16.38
C LYS A 42 1.81 -3.46 15.90
N SER A 43 1.65 -3.92 14.66
CA SER A 43 2.50 -4.96 14.08
C SER A 43 3.65 -4.41 13.24
N THR A 44 3.66 -3.11 12.91
CA THR A 44 4.79 -2.46 12.23
C THR A 44 5.91 -2.14 13.22
N HIS A 45 7.13 -2.52 12.84
CA HIS A 45 8.35 -2.30 13.63
C HIS A 45 9.28 -1.35 12.87
N ILE A 46 9.38 -0.12 13.37
CA ILE A 46 10.33 0.86 12.84
C ILE A 46 11.42 1.03 13.89
N ASP A 47 12.65 0.83 13.46
CA ASP A 47 13.84 1.00 14.28
C ASP A 47 14.01 2.46 14.72
N VAL A 48 14.06 2.65 16.03
CA VAL A 48 14.20 3.96 16.69
C VAL A 48 15.49 4.07 17.50
N GLN A 49 16.42 3.11 17.39
CA GLN A 49 17.68 3.18 18.15
C GLN A 49 18.56 4.34 17.65
N ASN A 50 18.61 4.55 16.34
CA ASN A 50 19.28 5.68 15.71
C ASN A 50 18.29 6.41 14.79
N PRO A 51 17.36 7.19 15.35
CA PRO A 51 16.19 7.69 14.62
C PRO A 51 16.57 8.64 13.47
N GLY A 52 17.67 9.38 13.60
CA GLY A 52 18.22 10.21 12.51
C GLY A 52 18.77 9.44 11.31
N MET A 53 18.83 8.10 11.38
CA MET A 53 19.29 7.23 10.30
C MET A 53 18.14 6.70 9.43
N LEU A 54 16.91 7.15 9.65
CA LEU A 54 15.76 6.81 8.83
C LEU A 54 15.11 8.05 8.23
N GLU A 55 14.96 8.04 6.91
CA GLU A 55 14.20 9.04 6.16
C GLU A 55 13.11 8.37 5.34
N ILE A 56 11.90 8.90 5.44
CA ILE A 56 10.72 8.45 4.70
C ILE A 56 10.15 9.67 3.95
N GLY A 57 9.99 9.56 2.63
CA GLY A 57 9.42 10.59 1.78
C GLY A 57 7.91 10.78 1.98
N ASN A 58 7.25 11.36 0.99
CA ASN A 58 5.81 11.62 1.04
C ASN A 58 5.01 10.42 0.54
N TYR A 59 3.76 10.28 1.00
CA TYR A 59 2.79 9.30 0.48
C TYR A 59 3.26 7.84 0.55
N VAL A 60 4.00 7.48 1.61
CA VAL A 60 4.45 6.11 1.86
C VAL A 60 3.40 5.32 2.63
N ARG A 61 3.05 4.15 2.12
CA ARG A 61 2.04 3.23 2.66
C ARG A 61 2.69 1.98 3.20
N ILE A 62 2.59 1.79 4.51
CA ILE A 62 3.22 0.67 5.23
C ILE A 62 2.12 -0.22 5.79
N THR A 63 2.07 -1.46 5.31
CA THR A 63 1.07 -2.44 5.74
C THR A 63 1.57 -3.29 6.92
N SER A 64 0.67 -4.07 7.52
CA SER A 64 0.91 -4.83 8.75
C SER A 64 2.17 -5.69 8.73
N GLY A 65 2.81 -5.84 9.88
CA GLY A 65 3.96 -6.73 10.09
C GLY A 65 5.26 -6.28 9.44
N THR A 66 5.28 -5.11 8.80
CA THR A 66 6.49 -4.59 8.14
C THR A 66 7.55 -4.22 9.18
N THR A 67 8.81 -4.49 8.86
CA THR A 67 9.97 -4.07 9.67
C THR A 67 10.93 -3.21 8.85
N ILE A 68 11.38 -2.09 9.40
CA ILE A 68 12.38 -1.19 8.79
C ILE A 68 13.53 -1.00 9.77
N LEU A 69 14.73 -1.40 9.36
CA LEU A 69 15.93 -1.36 10.18
C LEU A 69 16.90 -0.26 9.74
N THR A 70 17.66 0.28 10.69
CA THR A 70 18.83 1.15 10.48
C THR A 70 20.09 0.60 11.16
N HIS A 71 19.94 -0.41 12.03
CA HIS A 71 21.06 -1.14 12.63
C HIS A 71 20.88 -2.66 12.60
N ASP A 72 21.96 -3.38 12.91
CA ASP A 72 21.90 -4.80 13.31
C ASP A 72 22.85 -5.08 14.49
N TYR A 73 22.80 -6.31 15.00
CA TYR A 73 23.61 -6.77 16.15
C TYR A 73 24.63 -7.87 15.78
N SER A 74 25.04 -7.93 14.52
CA SER A 74 26.08 -8.87 14.05
C SER A 74 27.42 -8.69 14.76
N LEU A 75 27.64 -7.50 15.36
CA LEU A 75 28.78 -7.19 16.23
C LEU A 75 29.01 -8.21 17.34
N SER A 76 27.95 -8.85 17.86
CA SER A 76 28.08 -9.86 18.93
C SER A 76 28.92 -11.07 18.52
N VAL A 77 28.78 -11.50 17.26
CA VAL A 77 29.58 -12.58 16.69
C VAL A 77 31.01 -12.11 16.45
N LEU A 78 31.19 -10.89 15.90
CA LEU A 78 32.51 -10.32 15.66
C LEU A 78 33.30 -10.15 16.95
N ALA A 79 32.66 -9.68 18.03
CA ALA A 79 33.24 -9.56 19.36
C ALA A 79 33.69 -10.92 19.90
N SER A 80 32.85 -11.96 19.72
CA SER A 80 33.17 -13.32 20.18
C SER A 80 34.37 -13.92 19.43
N VAL A 81 34.56 -13.57 18.16
CA VAL A 81 35.64 -14.12 17.31
C VAL A 81 36.93 -13.31 17.38
N LYS A 82 36.84 -11.98 17.53
CA LYS A 82 37.97 -11.05 17.40
C LYS A 82 38.27 -10.26 18.67
N GLY A 83 37.37 -10.21 19.65
CA GLY A 83 37.50 -9.35 20.83
C GLY A 83 37.26 -7.86 20.55
N ASP A 84 36.75 -7.52 19.36
CA ASP A 84 36.54 -6.15 18.89
C ASP A 84 35.04 -5.79 18.77
N ILE A 85 34.71 -4.52 18.96
CA ILE A 85 33.34 -3.98 18.86
C ILE A 85 33.22 -3.14 17.60
N ILE A 86 32.66 -3.74 16.55
CA ILE A 86 32.42 -3.08 15.26
C ILE A 86 30.92 -2.87 15.09
N GLY A 87 30.46 -1.62 15.23
CA GLY A 87 29.06 -1.26 15.05
C GLY A 87 28.59 -1.39 13.60
N SER A 88 27.27 -1.62 13.42
CA SER A 88 26.65 -1.72 12.10
C SER A 88 25.38 -0.88 12.05
N VAL A 89 25.53 0.39 11.72
CA VAL A 89 24.44 1.37 11.59
C VAL A 89 24.60 2.05 10.23
N GLU A 90 23.54 2.03 9.42
CA GLU A 90 23.55 2.59 8.07
C GLU A 90 22.23 3.29 7.77
N LYS A 91 22.30 4.39 7.02
CA LYS A 91 21.14 5.23 6.74
C LYS A 91 20.20 4.51 5.78
N THR A 92 18.95 4.31 6.18
CA THR A 92 17.89 3.76 5.35
C THR A 92 17.02 4.91 4.85
N THR A 93 16.85 5.00 3.52
CA THR A 93 16.09 6.08 2.89
C THR A 93 14.98 5.49 2.02
N LEU A 94 13.75 5.90 2.28
CA LEU A 94 12.60 5.63 1.44
C LEU A 94 12.18 6.92 0.74
N GLY A 95 12.11 6.89 -0.59
CA GLY A 95 11.57 7.97 -1.41
C GLY A 95 10.07 8.19 -1.18
N SER A 96 9.43 8.85 -2.15
CA SER A 96 8.00 9.18 -2.12
C SER A 96 7.17 8.20 -2.94
N ASN A 97 5.88 8.10 -2.61
CA ASN A 97 4.91 7.24 -3.28
C ASN A 97 5.35 5.75 -3.29
N ILE A 98 5.56 5.20 -2.09
CA ILE A 98 5.99 3.80 -1.92
C ILE A 98 4.86 3.01 -1.28
N PHE A 99 4.62 1.80 -1.78
CA PHE A 99 3.76 0.82 -1.12
C PHE A 99 4.59 -0.35 -0.60
N ILE A 100 4.54 -0.59 0.71
CA ILE A 100 5.24 -1.70 1.38
C ILE A 100 4.22 -2.75 1.80
N GLY A 101 4.26 -3.89 1.10
CA GLY A 101 3.39 -5.03 1.31
C GLY A 101 3.61 -5.74 2.64
N ARG A 102 2.59 -6.52 3.04
CA ARG A 102 2.48 -7.09 4.39
C ARG A 102 3.70 -7.93 4.72
N ASN A 103 4.22 -7.81 5.94
CA ASN A 103 5.38 -8.56 6.44
C ASN A 103 6.68 -8.35 5.63
N ALA A 104 6.83 -7.26 4.88
CA ALA A 104 8.12 -6.96 4.25
C ALA A 104 9.17 -6.56 5.30
N LEU A 105 10.42 -6.90 5.05
CA LEU A 105 11.58 -6.52 5.86
C LEU A 105 12.52 -5.65 5.02
N ILE A 106 12.74 -4.41 5.44
CA ILE A 106 13.71 -3.50 4.85
C ILE A 106 14.96 -3.50 5.73
N LEU A 107 16.07 -4.03 5.21
CA LEU A 107 17.34 -4.04 5.94
C LEU A 107 17.98 -2.65 5.97
N LYS A 108 18.86 -2.47 6.96
CA LYS A 108 19.64 -1.23 7.13
C LYS A 108 20.45 -0.87 5.89
N GLY A 109 20.65 0.43 5.67
CA GLY A 109 21.48 0.95 4.55
C GLY A 109 20.81 0.93 3.18
N VAL A 110 19.58 0.39 3.08
CA VAL A 110 18.84 0.35 1.82
C VAL A 110 18.31 1.73 1.44
N LYS A 111 18.47 2.08 0.16
CA LYS A 111 17.82 3.21 -0.49
C LYS A 111 16.72 2.71 -1.44
N ILE A 112 15.49 3.12 -1.21
CA ILE A 112 14.34 2.86 -2.08
C ILE A 112 13.98 4.15 -2.79
N GLY A 113 13.96 4.14 -4.13
CA GLY A 113 13.56 5.28 -4.95
C GLY A 113 12.07 5.59 -4.88
N ASP A 114 11.64 6.57 -5.67
CA ASP A 114 10.24 7.00 -5.75
C ASP A 114 9.39 6.03 -6.57
N ASN A 115 8.07 5.98 -6.32
CA ASN A 115 7.13 5.16 -7.09
C ASN A 115 7.50 3.67 -7.06
N VAL A 116 7.74 3.12 -5.86
CA VAL A 116 8.17 1.73 -5.68
C VAL A 116 7.11 0.91 -4.96
N ILE A 117 6.87 -0.30 -5.46
CA ILE A 117 6.07 -1.31 -4.78
C ILE A 117 7.00 -2.39 -4.24
N ILE A 118 6.97 -2.62 -2.94
CA ILE A 118 7.59 -3.76 -2.28
C ILE A 118 6.51 -4.81 -2.02
N GLY A 119 6.66 -6.00 -2.60
CA GLY A 119 5.73 -7.11 -2.43
C GLY A 119 5.64 -7.61 -1.00
N ALA A 120 4.52 -8.25 -0.66
CA ALA A 120 4.35 -8.87 0.64
C ALA A 120 5.44 -9.93 0.92
N GLY A 121 5.93 -9.97 2.16
CA GLY A 121 6.96 -10.90 2.61
C GLY A 121 8.36 -10.67 2.01
N ALA A 122 8.57 -9.59 1.25
CA ALA A 122 9.86 -9.35 0.63
C ALA A 122 10.95 -8.99 1.67
N VAL A 123 12.17 -9.50 1.48
CA VAL A 123 13.34 -9.10 2.27
C VAL A 123 14.26 -8.25 1.40
N VAL A 124 14.19 -6.93 1.60
CA VAL A 124 14.94 -5.97 0.81
C VAL A 124 16.34 -5.84 1.38
N THR A 125 17.31 -6.43 0.67
CA THR A 125 18.73 -6.47 1.07
C THR A 125 19.63 -5.55 0.25
N LYS A 126 19.08 -4.87 -0.77
CA LYS A 126 19.79 -3.99 -1.71
C LYS A 126 18.88 -2.84 -2.12
N ASN A 127 19.47 -1.78 -2.65
CA ASN A 127 18.73 -0.61 -3.13
C ASN A 127 17.69 -0.99 -4.20
N CYS A 128 16.60 -0.25 -4.19
CA CYS A 128 15.50 -0.38 -5.14
C CYS A 128 15.42 0.86 -6.02
N GLU A 129 15.51 0.68 -7.34
CA GLU A 129 15.33 1.74 -8.32
C GLU A 129 13.90 2.30 -8.30
N SER A 130 13.75 3.59 -8.62
CA SER A 130 12.44 4.24 -8.79
C SER A 130 11.59 3.56 -9.88
N ASN A 131 10.28 3.80 -9.86
CA ASN A 131 9.32 3.35 -10.88
C ASN A 131 9.34 1.82 -11.09
N SER A 132 9.50 1.05 -10.01
CA SER A 132 9.74 -0.38 -10.08
C SER A 132 8.99 -1.17 -9.01
N VAL A 133 8.77 -2.45 -9.28
CA VAL A 133 8.19 -3.42 -8.34
C VAL A 133 9.29 -4.39 -7.91
N TYR A 134 9.42 -4.62 -6.61
CA TYR A 134 10.36 -5.58 -6.02
C TYR A 134 9.62 -6.60 -5.16
N ALA A 135 10.00 -7.88 -5.21
CA ALA A 135 9.45 -8.93 -4.35
C ALA A 135 10.45 -10.07 -4.15
N GLY A 136 10.18 -10.94 -3.17
CA GLY A 136 10.94 -12.16 -2.92
C GLY A 136 11.94 -12.06 -1.75
N VAL A 137 12.62 -13.18 -1.47
CA VAL A 137 13.62 -13.32 -0.41
C VAL A 137 14.88 -13.97 -0.99
N PRO A 138 15.97 -13.21 -1.19
CA PRO A 138 16.03 -11.74 -1.13
C PRO A 138 15.23 -11.07 -2.26
N ALA A 139 14.79 -9.83 -2.04
CA ALA A 139 13.97 -9.10 -3.00
C ALA A 139 14.72 -8.84 -4.32
N ARG A 140 14.00 -8.96 -5.44
CA ARG A 140 14.49 -8.70 -6.80
C ARG A 140 13.49 -7.84 -7.55
N LYS A 141 13.98 -7.05 -8.51
CA LYS A 141 13.14 -6.27 -9.43
C LYS A 141 12.31 -7.24 -10.26
N ILE A 142 10.99 -7.08 -10.24
CA ILE A 142 10.02 -7.91 -10.95
C ILE A 142 9.65 -7.26 -12.28
N CYS A 143 9.27 -5.98 -12.24
CA CYS A 143 8.90 -5.20 -13.41
C CYS A 143 8.95 -3.70 -13.09
N SER A 144 8.70 -2.85 -14.10
CA SER A 144 8.45 -1.41 -13.90
C SER A 144 6.99 -1.16 -13.49
N ILE A 145 6.71 0.00 -12.89
CA ILE A 145 5.34 0.44 -12.60
C ILE A 145 4.50 0.53 -13.88
N GLU A 146 5.08 1.03 -14.97
CA GLU A 146 4.40 1.10 -16.27
C GLU A 146 4.01 -0.29 -16.79
N SER A 147 4.91 -1.27 -16.69
CA SER A 147 4.61 -2.65 -17.09
C SER A 147 3.52 -3.27 -16.20
N LEU A 148 3.54 -3.01 -14.90
CA LEU A 148 2.47 -3.43 -13.99
C LEU A 148 1.13 -2.78 -14.35
N TYR A 149 1.12 -1.49 -14.64
CA TYR A 149 -0.08 -0.73 -15.02
C TYR A 149 -0.71 -1.32 -16.29
N ARG A 150 0.07 -1.48 -17.36
CA ARG A 150 -0.40 -2.08 -18.62
C ARG A 150 -0.98 -3.47 -18.42
N LYS A 151 -0.23 -4.33 -17.73
CA LYS A 151 -0.69 -5.70 -17.44
C LYS A 151 -2.02 -5.71 -16.69
N ARG A 152 -2.19 -4.83 -15.69
CA ARG A 152 -3.45 -4.73 -14.93
C ARG A 152 -4.58 -4.18 -15.78
N LYS A 153 -4.32 -3.19 -16.65
CA LYS A 153 -5.32 -2.65 -17.58
C LYS A 153 -5.77 -3.65 -18.62
N GLU A 154 -4.85 -4.42 -19.20
CA GLU A 154 -5.17 -5.48 -20.17
C GLU A 154 -6.06 -6.57 -19.56
N SER A 155 -5.86 -6.91 -18.28
CA SER A 155 -6.67 -7.92 -17.57
C SER A 155 -7.87 -7.36 -16.80
N GLU A 156 -8.10 -6.04 -16.80
CA GLU A 156 -9.06 -5.37 -15.91
C GLU A 156 -10.49 -5.88 -16.13
N LEU A 157 -10.88 -6.01 -17.40
CA LEU A 157 -12.23 -6.42 -17.77
C LEU A 157 -12.53 -7.87 -17.37
N GLU A 158 -11.61 -8.79 -17.66
CA GLU A 158 -11.75 -10.19 -17.27
C GLU A 158 -11.74 -10.39 -15.75
N ALA A 159 -10.93 -9.61 -15.03
CA ALA A 159 -10.92 -9.63 -13.57
C ALA A 159 -12.26 -9.14 -12.99
N ALA A 160 -12.81 -8.04 -13.53
CA ALA A 160 -14.11 -7.52 -13.14
C ALA A 160 -15.22 -8.54 -13.40
N LYS A 161 -15.24 -9.16 -14.59
CA LYS A 161 -16.20 -10.21 -14.97
C LYS A 161 -16.17 -11.38 -14.00
N LYS A 162 -14.97 -11.85 -13.68
CA LYS A 162 -14.80 -12.96 -12.74
C LYS A 162 -15.39 -12.63 -11.37
N VAL A 163 -15.13 -11.43 -10.84
CA VAL A 163 -15.70 -11.01 -9.54
C VAL A 163 -17.23 -10.96 -9.61
N ALA A 164 -17.80 -10.44 -10.70
CA ALA A 164 -19.25 -10.37 -10.85
C ALA A 164 -19.90 -11.77 -10.91
N ILE A 165 -19.35 -12.68 -11.71
CA ILE A 165 -19.86 -14.05 -11.86
C ILE A 165 -19.70 -14.82 -10.55
N ASP A 166 -18.51 -14.83 -9.94
CA ASP A 166 -18.26 -15.52 -8.67
C ASP A 166 -19.24 -15.04 -7.56
N TYR A 167 -19.56 -13.75 -7.53
CA TYR A 167 -20.53 -13.20 -6.58
C TYR A 167 -21.94 -13.71 -6.88
N TYR A 168 -22.39 -13.59 -8.14
CA TYR A 168 -23.72 -14.01 -8.55
C TYR A 168 -23.95 -15.51 -8.33
N GLU A 169 -22.97 -16.36 -8.68
CA GLU A 169 -23.06 -17.81 -8.45
C GLU A 169 -23.17 -18.17 -6.97
N LYS A 170 -22.51 -17.40 -6.10
CA LYS A 170 -22.48 -17.66 -4.65
C LYS A 170 -23.72 -17.15 -3.92
N PHE A 171 -24.22 -15.98 -4.30
CA PHE A 171 -25.28 -15.28 -3.57
C PHE A 171 -26.62 -15.25 -4.32
N HIS A 172 -26.63 -15.59 -5.61
CA HIS A 172 -27.80 -15.49 -6.49
C HIS A 172 -28.42 -14.08 -6.56
N GLU A 173 -27.57 -13.06 -6.36
CA GLU A 173 -27.92 -11.64 -6.39
C GLU A 173 -26.98 -10.91 -7.35
N GLU A 174 -27.51 -9.92 -8.07
CA GLU A 174 -26.68 -9.06 -8.93
C GLU A 174 -25.71 -8.23 -8.07
N PRO A 175 -24.41 -8.21 -8.40
CA PRO A 175 -23.44 -7.44 -7.64
C PRO A 175 -23.65 -5.94 -7.86
N ASP A 176 -23.68 -5.18 -6.77
CA ASP A 176 -23.81 -3.72 -6.80
C ASP A 176 -22.43 -3.01 -6.91
N GLU A 177 -22.45 -1.67 -6.93
CA GLU A 177 -21.24 -0.85 -6.99
C GLU A 177 -20.31 -1.02 -5.77
N LYS A 178 -20.80 -1.54 -4.64
CA LYS A 178 -19.97 -1.81 -3.45
C LYS A 178 -19.23 -3.12 -3.61
N VAL A 179 -19.84 -4.12 -4.24
CA VAL A 179 -19.18 -5.39 -4.60
C VAL A 179 -18.13 -5.15 -5.68
N LEU A 180 -18.45 -4.35 -6.68
CA LEU A 180 -17.55 -4.01 -7.80
C LEU A 180 -16.76 -2.72 -7.55
N ARG A 181 -16.48 -2.40 -6.28
CA ARG A 181 -15.94 -1.09 -5.86
C ARG A 181 -14.68 -0.70 -6.63
N GLU A 182 -13.77 -1.63 -6.85
CA GLU A 182 -12.49 -1.40 -7.55
C GLU A 182 -12.63 -1.29 -9.09
N TYR A 183 -13.77 -1.67 -9.65
CA TYR A 183 -14.00 -1.74 -11.10
C TYR A 183 -14.96 -0.66 -11.63
N GLN A 184 -15.48 0.22 -10.76
CA GLN A 184 -16.43 1.27 -11.11
C GLN A 184 -15.98 2.18 -12.28
N MET A 185 -14.66 2.37 -12.46
CA MET A 185 -14.11 3.12 -13.59
C MET A 185 -14.60 2.61 -14.97
N LEU A 186 -14.93 1.31 -15.06
CA LEU A 186 -15.37 0.65 -16.29
C LEU A 186 -16.79 1.02 -16.72
N PHE A 187 -17.68 1.35 -15.77
CA PHE A 187 -19.12 1.41 -16.04
C PHE A 187 -19.85 2.58 -15.39
N THR A 188 -19.18 3.45 -14.63
CA THR A 188 -19.85 4.62 -14.03
C THR A 188 -19.89 5.81 -14.99
N SER A 189 -21.04 6.49 -15.10
CA SER A 189 -21.17 7.70 -15.92
C SER A 189 -20.29 8.84 -15.40
N ARG A 190 -19.80 9.72 -16.29
CA ARG A 190 -18.95 10.87 -15.89
C ARG A 190 -19.73 12.08 -15.36
N GLU A 191 -21.03 11.91 -15.10
CA GLU A 191 -21.90 12.95 -14.53
C GLU A 191 -21.67 13.14 -13.03
N SER A 192 -21.38 12.05 -12.32
CA SER A 192 -21.09 12.07 -10.88
C SER A 192 -20.09 10.97 -10.51
N ILE A 193 -19.43 11.12 -9.36
CA ILE A 193 -18.51 10.12 -8.82
C ILE A 193 -19.22 9.45 -7.64
N PRO A 194 -19.43 8.12 -7.69
CA PRO A 194 -20.00 7.37 -6.58
C PRO A 194 -19.17 7.52 -5.32
N GLU A 195 -19.83 7.58 -4.16
CA GLU A 195 -19.17 7.75 -2.86
C GLU A 195 -18.08 6.68 -2.63
N SER A 196 -18.36 5.43 -2.98
CA SER A 196 -17.43 4.30 -2.78
C SER A 196 -16.15 4.42 -3.62
N LEU A 197 -16.26 4.98 -4.83
CA LEU A 197 -15.12 5.30 -5.71
C LEU A 197 -14.39 6.55 -5.23
N GLU A 198 -15.11 7.59 -4.79
CA GLU A 198 -14.51 8.80 -4.25
C GLU A 198 -13.67 8.49 -2.99
N LEU A 199 -14.15 7.59 -2.13
CA LEU A 199 -13.39 7.10 -0.97
C LEU A 199 -12.11 6.37 -1.39
N LEU A 200 -12.12 5.57 -2.47
CA LEU A 200 -10.88 4.95 -2.99
C LEU A 200 -9.89 6.00 -3.50
N MET A 201 -10.39 7.03 -4.19
CA MET A 201 -9.57 8.14 -4.66
C MET A 201 -8.93 8.89 -3.48
N GLU A 202 -9.66 9.06 -2.38
CA GLU A 202 -9.14 9.66 -1.16
C GLU A 202 -8.07 8.79 -0.48
N ASP A 203 -8.33 7.48 -0.34
CA ASP A 203 -7.37 6.50 0.20
C ASP A 203 -6.07 6.42 -0.63
N SER A 204 -6.17 6.69 -1.95
CA SER A 204 -5.01 6.77 -2.85
C SER A 204 -4.09 7.97 -2.57
N GLY A 205 -4.54 8.94 -1.77
CA GLY A 205 -3.78 10.15 -1.42
C GLY A 205 -3.58 11.13 -2.59
N VAL A 206 -4.13 10.83 -3.76
CA VAL A 206 -4.04 11.65 -4.98
C VAL A 206 -5.43 11.91 -5.59
N LYS A 207 -6.42 12.15 -4.73
CA LYS A 207 -7.84 12.31 -5.06
C LYS A 207 -8.09 13.19 -6.28
N GLU A 208 -7.49 14.38 -6.33
CA GLU A 208 -7.71 15.33 -7.43
C GLU A 208 -7.15 14.83 -8.76
N LEU A 209 -6.01 14.12 -8.75
CA LEU A 209 -5.48 13.48 -9.96
C LEU A 209 -6.44 12.40 -10.46
N CYS A 210 -6.99 11.58 -9.56
CA CYS A 210 -7.98 10.58 -9.92
C CYS A 210 -9.28 11.20 -10.44
N LYS A 211 -9.75 12.30 -9.86
CA LYS A 211 -10.94 13.03 -10.32
C LYS A 211 -10.77 13.62 -11.71
N ASN A 212 -9.59 14.19 -12.00
CA ASN A 212 -9.29 14.72 -13.33
C ASN A 212 -9.26 13.58 -14.36
N TYR A 213 -8.54 12.50 -14.07
CA TYR A 213 -8.52 11.32 -14.93
C TYR A 213 -9.92 10.72 -15.14
N TYR A 214 -10.74 10.66 -14.08
CA TYR A 214 -12.12 10.19 -14.17
C TYR A 214 -12.90 10.98 -15.21
N LYS A 215 -12.92 12.31 -15.11
CA LYS A 215 -13.65 13.19 -16.02
C LYS A 215 -13.21 13.06 -17.48
N GLU A 216 -11.91 12.87 -17.71
CA GLU A 216 -11.33 12.78 -19.06
C GLU A 216 -11.43 11.37 -19.67
N SER A 217 -11.56 10.34 -18.84
CA SER A 217 -11.64 8.95 -19.29
C SER A 217 -13.03 8.56 -19.77
N THR A 218 -13.10 7.66 -20.76
CA THR A 218 -14.34 7.06 -21.23
C THR A 218 -14.56 5.69 -20.58
N PRO A 219 -15.70 5.44 -19.91
CA PRO A 219 -16.02 4.11 -19.42
C PRO A 219 -16.26 3.15 -20.60
N GLN A 220 -16.00 1.86 -20.38
CA GLN A 220 -16.20 0.82 -21.40
C GLN A 220 -17.67 0.41 -21.53
N PHE A 221 -18.47 0.65 -20.49
CA PHE A 221 -19.91 0.40 -20.44
C PHE A 221 -20.64 1.67 -20.01
N LEU A 222 -21.90 1.84 -20.41
CA LEU A 222 -22.67 3.04 -20.06
C LEU A 222 -23.07 3.06 -18.59
N ASN A 223 -23.37 1.88 -18.03
CA ASN A 223 -23.79 1.67 -16.64
C ASN A 223 -23.43 0.24 -16.19
N ILE A 224 -23.59 -0.03 -14.89
CA ILE A 224 -23.35 -1.36 -14.30
C ILE A 224 -24.22 -2.45 -14.94
N GLY A 225 -25.48 -2.16 -15.30
CA GLY A 225 -26.38 -3.12 -15.93
C GLY A 225 -25.87 -3.63 -17.28
N ASP A 226 -25.32 -2.75 -18.13
CA ASP A 226 -24.71 -3.15 -19.39
C ASP A 226 -23.47 -4.03 -19.19
N PHE A 227 -22.67 -3.73 -18.16
CA PHE A 227 -21.54 -4.56 -17.77
C PHE A 227 -22.00 -5.95 -17.28
N LEU A 228 -23.02 -6.04 -16.43
CA LEU A 228 -23.56 -7.30 -15.94
C LEU A 228 -24.17 -8.14 -17.07
N LYS A 229 -24.92 -7.51 -17.98
CA LYS A 229 -25.45 -8.17 -19.17
C LYS A 229 -24.33 -8.74 -20.04
N TRP A 230 -23.24 -8.01 -20.24
CA TRP A 230 -22.05 -8.51 -20.95
C TRP A 230 -21.37 -9.68 -20.21
N CYS A 231 -21.45 -9.72 -18.88
CA CYS A 231 -21.01 -10.85 -18.08
C CYS A 231 -21.94 -12.09 -18.20
N GLY A 232 -23.13 -11.95 -18.78
CA GLY A 232 -24.17 -12.99 -18.80
C GLY A 232 -24.98 -13.05 -17.50
N ILE A 233 -24.98 -11.97 -16.73
CA ILE A 233 -25.71 -11.84 -15.46
C ILE A 233 -26.93 -10.94 -15.68
N GLY A 234 -28.09 -11.41 -15.23
CA GLY A 234 -29.38 -10.74 -15.39
C GLY A 234 -30.43 -11.69 -15.96
N LYS A 235 -31.70 -11.42 -15.71
CA LYS A 235 -32.80 -12.20 -16.29
C LYS A 235 -32.89 -11.91 -17.79
N GLU A 236 -32.97 -12.95 -18.62
CA GLU A 236 -33.52 -12.78 -19.97
C GLU A 236 -34.96 -12.28 -19.79
N GLU A 237 -35.23 -11.06 -20.26
CA GLU A 237 -36.60 -10.59 -20.46
C GLU A 237 -37.22 -11.49 -21.54
N ASN A 238 -37.98 -12.51 -21.11
CA ASN A 238 -38.92 -13.25 -21.95
C ASN A 238 -40.18 -12.40 -22.21
#